data_AF-A0A812LBT4-F1
#
_entry.id   AF-A0A812LBT4-F1
#
_cell.length_a   1.000
_cell.length_b   1.000
_cell.length_c   1.000
_cell.angle_alpha   90.00
_cell.angle_beta   90.00
_cell.angle_gamma   90.00
#
_symmetry.space_group_name_H-M   'P 1'
#
loop_
_entity.id
_entity.type
_entity.pdbx_description
1 polymer ?
#
loop_
_entity_poly.entity_id
_entity_poly.type
_entity_poly.pdbx_seq_one_letter_code
_entity_poly.pdbx_strand_id
1 'polypeptide(L)'
;MRRRSFCTDQADPGSPDLEELRQKIAEAQEQLQELDDKLKASKADLQQAIRRHSHDLDNENKYSYTKFALSLLHVPDNLERAIDSVKTDELDECEDLKREVEGVKKIRHTVEEALAKFGITKMKALDADFDPAHHEAMFAMEMPGKEPNKIFHVMEPGYMIHDRTLRAAKVGVTK
;
A
#
# COMPACT_ATOMS: atom_id res chain seq x y z
N MET A 1 76.19 -27.94 48.60
CA MET A 1 74.75 -27.66 48.80
C MET A 1 74.57 -26.35 49.58
N ARG A 2 74.22 -25.25 48.91
CA ARG A 2 73.57 -24.08 49.54
C ARG A 2 72.55 -23.55 48.53
N ARG A 3 71.27 -23.79 48.81
CA ARG A 3 70.13 -23.27 48.05
C ARG A 3 70.16 -21.74 48.15
N ARG A 4 70.32 -21.03 47.03
CA ARG A 4 69.99 -19.60 46.98
C ARG A 4 68.49 -19.50 46.77
N SER A 5 67.84 -19.01 47.82
CA SER A 5 66.42 -18.69 47.92
C SER A 5 66.01 -17.80 46.76
N PHE A 6 64.94 -18.17 46.07
CA PHE A 6 64.18 -17.26 45.23
C PHE A 6 63.72 -16.09 46.11
N CYS A 7 64.17 -14.87 45.82
CA CYS A 7 63.48 -13.67 46.28
C CYS A 7 62.17 -13.62 45.51
N THR A 8 61.08 -14.00 46.17
CA THR A 8 59.74 -13.55 45.84
C THR A 8 59.72 -12.04 46.00
N ASP A 9 59.83 -11.33 44.88
CA ASP A 9 59.57 -9.90 44.81
C ASP A 9 58.08 -9.69 45.10
N GLN A 10 57.80 -9.26 46.33
CA GLN A 10 56.45 -8.93 46.76
C GLN A 10 56.03 -7.70 45.95
N ALA A 11 55.06 -7.88 45.06
CA ALA A 11 54.34 -6.77 44.44
C ALA A 11 53.71 -5.92 45.55
N ASP A 12 54.24 -4.71 45.72
CA ASP A 12 53.73 -3.71 46.65
C ASP A 12 52.32 -3.28 46.21
N PRO A 13 51.26 -3.50 47.03
CA PRO A 13 49.87 -3.33 46.60
C PRO A 13 49.41 -1.86 46.52
N GLY A 14 50.31 -0.87 46.46
CA GLY A 14 49.96 0.54 46.60
C GLY A 14 50.92 1.55 45.97
N SER A 15 51.57 1.26 44.83
CA SER A 15 52.26 2.31 44.09
C SER A 15 51.23 3.24 43.40
N PRO A 16 51.37 4.58 43.49
CA PRO A 16 50.39 5.54 42.93
C PRO A 16 50.18 5.39 41.41
N ASP A 17 51.16 4.83 40.71
CA ASP A 17 51.11 4.52 39.28
C ASP A 17 50.11 3.39 38.97
N LEU A 18 49.98 2.37 39.84
CA LEU A 18 49.02 1.28 39.66
C LEU A 18 47.57 1.74 39.81
N GLU A 19 47.30 2.70 40.69
CA GLU A 19 45.95 3.20 40.93
C GLU A 19 45.51 4.17 39.82
N GLU A 20 46.42 5.00 39.29
CA GLU A 20 46.17 5.78 38.07
C GLU A 20 45.95 4.89 36.84
N LEU A 21 46.73 3.81 36.70
CA LEU A 21 46.53 2.81 35.63
C LEU A 21 45.16 2.13 35.74
N ARG A 22 44.72 1.79 36.96
CA ARG A 22 43.38 1.21 37.20
C ARG A 22 42.26 2.18 36.86
N GLN A 23 42.40 3.46 37.22
CA GLN A 23 41.44 4.50 36.85
C GLN A 23 41.34 4.67 35.32
N LYS A 24 42.48 4.76 34.62
CA LYS A 24 42.51 4.83 33.15
C LYS A 24 41.87 3.61 32.48
N ILE A 25 42.06 2.41 33.03
CA ILE A 25 41.41 1.19 32.53
C ILE A 25 39.90 1.26 32.75
N ALA A 26 39.44 1.72 33.91
CA ALA A 26 38.02 1.86 34.20
C ALA A 26 37.34 2.89 33.28
N GLU A 27 37.96 4.07 33.10
CA GLU A 27 37.49 5.11 32.17
C GLU A 27 37.43 4.59 30.72
N ALA A 28 38.45 3.87 30.27
CA ALA A 28 38.47 3.28 28.93
C ALA A 28 37.39 2.20 28.76
N GLN A 29 37.10 1.41 29.81
CA GLN A 29 36.01 0.42 29.79
C GLN A 29 34.64 1.09 29.73
N GLU A 30 34.43 2.18 30.47
CA GLU A 30 33.19 2.95 30.44
C GLU A 30 32.97 3.59 29.07
N GLN A 31 34.01 4.20 28.48
CA GLN A 31 33.96 4.74 27.12
C GLN A 31 33.68 3.65 26.09
N LEU A 32 34.26 2.45 26.24
CA LEU A 32 33.98 1.33 25.36
C LEU A 32 32.52 0.86 25.47
N GLN A 33 31.97 0.81 26.69
CA GLN A 33 30.55 0.48 26.89
C GLN A 33 29.64 1.54 26.27
N GLU A 34 29.92 2.82 26.49
CA GLU A 34 29.14 3.92 25.91
C GLU A 34 29.17 3.89 24.37
N LEU A 35 30.34 3.61 23.78
CA LEU A 35 30.48 3.46 22.33
C LEU A 35 29.76 2.22 21.81
N ASP A 36 29.83 1.08 22.50
CA ASP A 36 29.14 -0.14 22.11
C ASP A 36 27.61 0.05 22.16
N ASP A 37 27.10 0.73 23.17
CA ASP A 37 25.67 1.05 23.28
C ASP A 37 25.21 2.04 22.20
N LYS A 38 26.01 3.06 21.89
CA LYS A 38 25.77 3.96 20.74
C LYS A 38 25.77 3.21 19.41
N LEU A 39 26.71 2.27 19.22
CA LEU A 39 26.77 1.45 18.01
C LEU A 39 25.57 0.52 17.89
N LYS A 40 25.13 -0.11 18.98
CA LYS A 40 23.91 -0.94 19.00
C LYS A 40 22.67 -0.12 18.66
N ALA A 41 22.52 1.06 19.26
CA ALA A 41 21.42 1.98 18.98
C ALA A 41 21.42 2.42 17.50
N SER A 42 22.55 2.90 17.00
CA SER A 42 22.71 3.29 15.59
C SER A 42 22.40 2.14 14.62
N LYS A 43 22.83 0.91 14.95
CA LYS A 43 22.51 -0.28 14.16
C LYS A 43 21.01 -0.59 14.17
N ALA A 44 20.34 -0.42 15.31
CA ALA A 44 18.90 -0.60 15.41
C ALA A 44 18.13 0.44 14.57
N ASP A 45 18.55 1.71 14.63
CA ASP A 45 17.97 2.80 13.84
C ASP A 45 18.13 2.54 12.34
N LEU A 46 19.32 2.10 11.89
CA LEU A 46 19.56 1.72 10.51
C LEU A 46 18.68 0.55 10.07
N GLN A 47 18.51 -0.47 10.90
CA GLN A 47 17.62 -1.59 10.58
C GLN A 47 16.16 -1.16 10.47
N GLN A 48 15.71 -0.24 11.33
CA GLN A 48 14.37 0.32 11.24
C GLN A 48 14.19 1.16 9.98
N ALA A 49 15.17 1.99 9.64
CA ALA A 49 15.17 2.80 8.42
C ALA A 49 15.10 1.91 7.17
N ILE A 50 15.91 0.84 7.09
CA ILE A 50 15.88 -0.11 5.96
C ILE A 50 14.50 -0.76 5.83
N ARG A 51 13.90 -1.22 6.94
CA ARG A 51 12.56 -1.82 6.93
C ARG A 51 11.51 -0.84 6.43
N ARG A 52 11.57 0.42 6.88
CA ARG A 52 10.69 1.48 6.44
C ARG A 52 10.87 1.78 4.95
N HIS A 53 12.11 1.94 4.50
CA HIS A 53 12.40 2.18 3.09
C HIS A 53 11.94 1.04 2.18
N SER A 54 12.11 -0.21 2.59
CA SER A 54 11.59 -1.36 1.83
C SER A 54 10.07 -1.28 1.66
N HIS A 55 9.35 -0.99 2.75
CA HIS A 55 7.90 -0.86 2.71
C HIS A 55 7.45 0.34 1.85
N ASP A 56 8.15 1.46 1.93
CA ASP A 56 7.86 2.65 1.12
C ASP A 56 8.09 2.39 -0.37
N LEU A 57 9.17 1.68 -0.72
CA LEU A 57 9.44 1.24 -2.10
C LEU A 57 8.37 0.27 -2.63
N ASP A 58 7.93 -0.68 -1.81
CA ASP A 58 6.85 -1.60 -2.20
C ASP A 58 5.54 -0.85 -2.47
N ASN A 59 5.22 0.14 -1.65
CA ASN A 59 4.06 0.99 -1.86
C ASN A 59 4.22 1.87 -3.11
N GLU A 60 5.38 2.48 -3.31
CA GLU A 60 5.65 3.29 -4.49
C GLU A 60 5.54 2.43 -5.77
N ASN A 61 6.04 1.21 -5.76
CA ASN A 61 5.89 0.28 -6.88
C ASN A 61 4.43 -0.08 -7.14
N LYS A 62 3.63 -0.31 -6.10
CA LYS A 62 2.19 -0.62 -6.24
C LYS A 62 1.37 0.58 -6.71
N TYR A 63 1.74 1.79 -6.33
CA TYR A 63 0.89 2.99 -6.49
C TYR A 63 1.47 4.07 -7.41
N SER A 64 2.67 3.91 -7.96
CA SER A 64 3.32 4.90 -8.84
C SER A 64 2.48 5.26 -10.06
N TYR A 65 1.77 4.29 -10.64
CA TYR A 65 0.93 4.46 -11.82
C TYR A 65 -0.51 4.91 -11.51
N THR A 66 -0.83 5.27 -10.26
CA THR A 66 -2.19 5.70 -9.85
C THR A 66 -2.74 6.82 -10.73
N LYS A 67 -1.95 7.88 -10.99
CA LYS A 67 -2.40 9.03 -11.80
C LYS A 67 -2.66 8.65 -13.25
N PHE A 68 -1.80 7.80 -13.80
CA PHE A 68 -1.94 7.29 -15.16
C PHE A 68 -3.18 6.39 -15.27
N ALA A 69 -3.34 5.46 -14.33
CA ALA A 69 -4.51 4.59 -14.25
C ALA A 69 -5.80 5.39 -14.16
N LEU A 70 -5.85 6.42 -13.30
CA LEU A 70 -7.02 7.30 -13.15
C LEU A 70 -7.43 7.94 -14.48
N SER A 71 -6.48 8.49 -15.25
CA SER A 71 -6.77 9.05 -16.57
C SER A 71 -7.22 8.00 -17.60
N LEU A 72 -6.76 6.75 -17.45
CA LEU A 72 -7.08 5.67 -18.37
C LEU A 72 -8.49 5.11 -18.16
N LEU A 73 -9.07 5.26 -16.95
CA LEU A 73 -10.42 4.79 -16.63
C LEU A 73 -11.51 5.38 -17.54
N HIS A 74 -11.29 6.56 -18.12
CA HIS A 74 -12.23 7.14 -19.07
C HIS A 74 -12.43 6.28 -20.33
N VAL A 75 -11.45 5.44 -20.70
CA VAL A 75 -11.53 4.57 -21.88
C VAL A 75 -12.59 3.49 -21.71
N PRO A 76 -12.52 2.59 -20.70
CA PRO A 76 -13.56 1.59 -20.50
C PRO A 76 -14.95 2.21 -20.23
N ASP A 77 -15.02 3.35 -19.54
CA ASP A 77 -16.30 4.06 -19.33
C ASP A 77 -16.92 4.54 -20.64
N ASN A 78 -16.12 5.12 -21.54
CA ASN A 78 -16.61 5.60 -22.83
C ASN A 78 -17.01 4.43 -23.73
N LEU A 79 -16.31 3.29 -23.65
CA LEU A 79 -16.70 2.07 -24.36
C LEU A 79 -18.02 1.51 -23.83
N GLU A 80 -18.23 1.51 -22.51
CA GLU A 80 -19.50 1.11 -21.89
C GLU A 80 -20.63 2.06 -22.32
N ARG A 81 -20.41 3.38 -22.27
CA ARG A 81 -21.38 4.37 -22.77
C ARG A 81 -21.68 4.21 -24.27
N ALA A 82 -20.69 3.85 -25.07
CA ALA A 82 -20.89 3.60 -26.50
C ALA A 82 -21.77 2.36 -26.72
N ILE A 83 -21.55 1.28 -25.96
CA ILE A 83 -22.38 0.07 -25.99
C ILE A 83 -23.82 0.40 -25.57
N ASP A 84 -23.99 1.15 -24.47
CA ASP A 84 -25.30 1.50 -23.92
C ASP A 84 -26.09 2.51 -24.78
N SER A 85 -25.40 3.23 -25.68
CA SER A 85 -26.04 4.17 -26.61
C SER A 85 -26.83 3.49 -27.74
N VAL A 86 -26.54 2.21 -28.00
CA VAL A 86 -27.22 1.43 -29.03
C VAL A 86 -28.52 0.88 -28.45
N LYS A 87 -29.65 1.19 -29.07
CA LYS A 87 -30.96 0.68 -28.63
C LYS A 87 -31.07 -0.82 -28.90
N THR A 88 -31.71 -1.52 -27.99
CA THR A 88 -31.98 -2.97 -28.12
C THR A 88 -32.77 -3.31 -29.38
N ASP A 89 -33.70 -2.43 -29.78
CA ASP A 89 -34.54 -2.64 -30.96
C ASP A 89 -33.72 -2.63 -32.25
N GLU A 90 -32.72 -1.73 -32.34
CA GLU A 90 -31.82 -1.61 -33.49
C GLU A 90 -30.82 -2.78 -33.58
N LEU A 91 -30.44 -3.34 -32.42
CA LEU A 91 -29.63 -4.56 -32.35
C LEU A 91 -30.40 -5.76 -32.89
N ASP A 92 -31.68 -5.90 -32.55
CA ASP A 92 -32.47 -7.06 -32.97
C ASP A 92 -32.76 -7.07 -34.47
N GLU A 93 -32.79 -5.90 -35.10
CA GLU A 93 -33.02 -5.75 -36.55
C GLU A 93 -31.74 -5.91 -37.40
N CYS A 94 -30.54 -5.69 -36.83
CA CYS A 94 -29.28 -5.68 -37.59
C CYS A 94 -28.19 -6.58 -36.98
N GLU A 95 -27.99 -7.75 -37.60
CA GLU A 95 -26.96 -8.72 -37.18
C GLU A 95 -25.53 -8.19 -37.31
N ASP A 96 -25.24 -7.31 -38.28
CA ASP A 96 -23.92 -6.70 -38.41
C ASP A 96 -23.62 -5.74 -37.26
N LEU A 97 -24.61 -4.95 -36.83
CA LEU A 97 -24.50 -4.06 -35.68
C LEU A 97 -24.27 -4.85 -34.37
N LYS A 98 -24.95 -5.99 -34.21
CA LYS A 98 -24.70 -6.91 -33.09
C LYS A 98 -23.24 -7.37 -33.05
N ARG A 99 -22.66 -7.76 -34.19
CA ARG A 99 -21.25 -8.18 -34.28
C ARG A 99 -20.28 -7.04 -33.94
N GLU A 100 -20.56 -5.83 -34.39
CA GLU A 100 -19.76 -4.65 -34.04
C GLU A 100 -19.80 -4.37 -32.53
N VAL A 101 -20.98 -4.38 -31.92
CA VAL A 101 -21.14 -4.19 -30.48
C VAL A 101 -20.44 -5.29 -29.68
N GLU A 102 -20.49 -6.55 -30.12
CA GLU A 102 -19.71 -7.62 -29.53
C GLU A 102 -18.20 -7.39 -29.64
N GLY A 103 -17.72 -6.85 -30.78
CA GLY A 103 -16.34 -6.45 -30.97
C GLY A 103 -15.91 -5.39 -29.95
N VAL A 104 -16.72 -4.36 -29.75
CA VAL A 104 -16.47 -3.31 -28.74
C VAL A 104 -16.48 -3.88 -27.32
N LYS A 105 -17.41 -4.79 -27.00
CA LYS A 105 -17.45 -5.50 -25.71
C LYS A 105 -16.15 -6.29 -25.45
N LYS A 106 -15.60 -6.96 -26.47
CA LYS A 106 -14.33 -7.67 -26.36
C LYS A 106 -13.17 -6.71 -26.09
N ILE A 107 -13.11 -5.56 -26.78
CA ILE A 107 -12.07 -4.54 -26.53
C ILE A 107 -12.16 -4.02 -25.09
N ARG A 108 -13.36 -3.70 -24.60
CA ARG A 108 -13.58 -3.29 -23.20
C ARG A 108 -13.05 -4.35 -22.23
N HIS A 109 -13.37 -5.62 -22.48
CA HIS A 109 -12.90 -6.73 -21.65
C HIS A 109 -11.37 -6.85 -21.65
N THR A 110 -10.72 -6.74 -22.80
CA THR A 110 -9.25 -6.75 -22.89
C THR A 110 -8.62 -5.60 -22.10
N VAL A 111 -9.24 -4.41 -22.10
CA VAL A 111 -8.78 -3.29 -21.28
C VAL A 111 -8.93 -3.59 -19.78
N GLU A 112 -10.07 -4.16 -19.38
CA GLU A 112 -10.30 -4.58 -17.98
C GLU A 112 -9.30 -5.65 -17.53
N GLU A 113 -9.00 -6.64 -18.36
CA GLU A 113 -7.98 -7.66 -18.09
C GLU A 113 -6.57 -7.05 -17.96
N ALA A 114 -6.24 -6.06 -18.80
CA ALA A 114 -4.97 -5.35 -18.71
C ALA A 114 -4.87 -4.57 -17.39
N LEU A 115 -5.94 -3.89 -16.97
CA LEU A 115 -6.03 -3.18 -15.69
C LEU A 115 -5.91 -4.15 -14.50
N ALA A 116 -6.57 -5.31 -14.57
CA ALA A 116 -6.55 -6.32 -13.51
C ALA A 116 -5.14 -6.86 -13.22
N LYS A 117 -4.27 -6.96 -14.24
CA LYS A 117 -2.85 -7.35 -14.06
C LYS A 117 -2.06 -6.37 -13.19
N PHE A 118 -2.49 -5.11 -13.14
CA PHE A 118 -1.91 -4.08 -12.26
C PHE A 118 -2.71 -3.92 -10.95
N GLY A 119 -3.56 -4.89 -10.61
CA GLY A 119 -4.38 -4.86 -9.40
C GLY A 119 -5.53 -3.86 -9.45
N ILE A 120 -5.88 -3.35 -10.64
CA ILE A 120 -6.99 -2.40 -10.81
C ILE A 120 -8.27 -3.18 -11.14
N THR A 121 -9.30 -3.03 -10.31
CA THR A 121 -10.56 -3.78 -10.45
C THR A 121 -11.78 -2.88 -10.34
N LYS A 122 -12.85 -3.22 -11.08
CA LYS A 122 -14.13 -2.50 -11.05
C LYS A 122 -14.90 -2.87 -9.78
N MET A 123 -15.39 -1.87 -9.05
CA MET A 123 -16.17 -2.07 -7.84
C MET A 123 -17.59 -2.52 -8.17
N LYS A 124 -18.09 -3.53 -7.45
CA LYS A 124 -19.49 -3.97 -7.52
C LYS A 124 -20.33 -3.11 -6.57
N ALA A 125 -20.81 -1.98 -7.07
CA ALA A 125 -21.55 -1.01 -6.28
C ALA A 125 -23.08 -1.26 -6.26
N LEU A 126 -23.66 -1.89 -7.29
CA LEU A 126 -25.11 -2.10 -7.37
C LEU A 126 -25.60 -3.05 -6.26
N ASP A 127 -26.67 -2.65 -5.57
CA ASP A 127 -27.31 -3.35 -4.43
C ASP A 127 -26.40 -3.55 -3.19
N ALA A 128 -25.20 -2.98 -3.21
CA ALA A 128 -24.30 -2.91 -2.07
C ALA A 128 -24.72 -1.80 -1.07
N ASP A 129 -24.23 -1.92 0.16
CA ASP A 129 -24.41 -0.88 1.16
C ASP A 129 -23.51 0.32 0.84
N PHE A 130 -24.04 1.52 1.08
CA PHE A 130 -23.29 2.73 0.82
C PHE A 130 -22.16 2.93 1.84
N ASP A 131 -20.92 2.74 1.38
CA ASP A 131 -19.71 3.16 2.08
C ASP A 131 -19.13 4.50 1.55
N PRO A 132 -19.05 5.57 2.35
CA PRO A 132 -18.42 6.85 1.97
C PRO A 132 -16.95 6.76 1.56
N ALA A 133 -16.21 5.72 1.97
CA ALA A 133 -14.82 5.53 1.59
C ALA A 133 -14.65 5.06 0.13
N HIS A 134 -15.70 4.45 -0.43
CA HIS A 134 -15.67 3.81 -1.75
C HIS A 134 -16.71 4.39 -2.72
N HIS A 135 -17.68 5.13 -2.21
CA HIS A 135 -18.82 5.62 -2.98
C HIS A 135 -19.07 7.12 -2.76
N GLU A 136 -19.47 7.79 -3.82
CA GLU A 136 -19.90 9.19 -3.84
C GLU A 136 -21.40 9.23 -4.14
N ALA A 137 -22.20 9.58 -3.13
CA ALA A 137 -23.65 9.68 -3.28
C ALA A 137 -24.01 10.97 -4.04
N MET A 138 -24.48 10.83 -5.28
CA MET A 138 -24.88 11.94 -6.13
C MET A 138 -26.30 12.43 -5.82
N PHE A 139 -27.19 11.51 -5.47
CA PHE A 139 -28.58 11.80 -5.11
C PHE A 139 -29.17 10.68 -4.26
N ALA A 140 -30.22 11.02 -3.49
CA ALA A 140 -30.97 10.09 -2.67
C ALA A 140 -32.45 10.10 -3.06
N MET A 141 -33.07 8.92 -3.19
CA MET A 141 -34.48 8.77 -3.56
C MET A 141 -35.16 7.71 -2.70
N GLU A 142 -36.42 7.96 -2.33
CA GLU A 142 -37.26 6.97 -1.66
C GLU A 142 -37.75 5.95 -2.70
N MET A 143 -37.38 4.68 -2.52
CA MET A 143 -37.76 3.59 -3.43
C MET A 143 -38.63 2.59 -2.67
N PRO A 144 -39.91 2.42 -3.03
CA PRO A 144 -40.79 1.48 -2.33
C PRO A 144 -40.26 0.05 -2.50
N GLY A 145 -39.97 -0.61 -1.37
CA GLY A 145 -39.52 -2.00 -1.32
C GLY A 145 -38.00 -2.22 -1.30
N LYS A 146 -37.17 -1.16 -1.27
CA LYS A 146 -35.72 -1.29 -1.02
C LYS A 146 -35.36 -0.78 0.38
N GLU A 147 -34.36 -1.42 0.99
CA GLU A 147 -33.81 -1.00 2.28
C GLU A 147 -33.13 0.38 2.15
N PRO A 148 -33.18 1.23 3.18
CA PRO A 148 -32.49 2.53 3.19
C PRO A 148 -30.96 2.35 3.18
N ASN A 149 -30.23 3.35 2.69
CA ASN A 149 -28.76 3.36 2.55
C ASN A 149 -28.17 2.30 1.61
N LYS A 150 -28.96 1.77 0.67
CA LYS A 150 -28.46 0.90 -0.39
C LYS A 150 -28.28 1.64 -1.70
N ILE A 151 -27.29 1.20 -2.46
CA ILE A 151 -27.04 1.72 -3.79
C ILE A 151 -28.04 1.07 -4.75
N PHE A 152 -28.93 1.88 -5.33
CA PHE A 152 -29.90 1.38 -6.31
C PHE A 152 -29.49 1.66 -7.75
N HIS A 153 -28.59 2.62 -7.97
CA HIS A 153 -28.14 3.00 -9.29
C HIS A 153 -26.67 3.42 -9.27
N VAL A 154 -25.92 3.04 -10.29
CA VAL A 154 -24.51 3.41 -10.49
C VAL A 154 -24.45 4.28 -11.74
N MET A 155 -24.09 5.55 -11.57
CA MET A 155 -23.95 6.49 -12.70
C MET A 155 -22.56 6.37 -13.34
N GLU A 156 -21.53 6.27 -12.50
CA GLU A 156 -20.14 6.12 -12.93
C GLU A 156 -19.51 5.02 -12.09
N PRO A 157 -18.95 3.97 -12.72
CA PRO A 157 -18.39 2.86 -11.99
C PRO A 157 -17.14 3.29 -11.22
N GLY A 158 -17.02 2.80 -9.99
CA GLY A 158 -15.82 2.98 -9.19
C GLY A 158 -14.77 1.91 -9.50
N TYR A 159 -13.51 2.23 -9.22
CA TYR A 159 -12.38 1.34 -9.37
C TYR A 159 -11.50 1.34 -8.12
N MET A 160 -10.96 0.18 -7.78
CA MET A 160 -9.94 -0.01 -6.75
C MET A 160 -8.60 -0.30 -7.40
N ILE A 161 -7.51 0.08 -6.73
CA ILE A 161 -6.13 -0.29 -7.03
C ILE A 161 -5.55 -0.99 -5.80
N HIS A 162 -5.31 -2.30 -5.90
CA HIS A 162 -4.94 -3.15 -4.76
C HIS A 162 -5.93 -2.98 -3.59
N ASP A 163 -5.47 -2.46 -2.45
CA ASP A 163 -6.26 -2.24 -1.24
C ASP A 163 -6.86 -0.82 -1.12
N ARG A 164 -6.70 0.04 -2.13
CA ARG A 164 -7.15 1.45 -2.07
C ARG A 164 -8.17 1.81 -3.15
N THR A 165 -9.03 2.77 -2.84
CA THR A 165 -9.94 3.39 -3.82
C THR A 165 -9.14 4.21 -4.83
N LEU A 166 -9.23 3.85 -6.11
CA LEU A 166 -8.65 4.64 -7.21
C LEU A 166 -9.63 5.74 -7.65
N ARG A 167 -10.89 5.37 -7.84
CA ARG A 167 -12.00 6.28 -8.14
C ARG A 167 -13.25 5.78 -7.43
N ALA A 168 -13.88 6.64 -6.63
CA ALA A 168 -15.15 6.31 -5.98
C ALA A 168 -16.25 6.08 -7.03
N ALA A 169 -17.17 5.14 -6.77
CA ALA A 169 -18.33 4.97 -7.64
C ALA A 169 -19.33 6.09 -7.37
N LYS A 170 -19.81 6.76 -8.43
CA LYS A 170 -20.89 7.75 -8.30
C LYS A 170 -22.23 7.03 -8.34
N VAL A 171 -22.97 7.14 -7.25
CA VAL A 171 -24.13 6.28 -7.00
C VAL A 171 -25.36 7.07 -6.55
N GLY A 172 -26.53 6.54 -6.87
CA GLY A 172 -27.80 6.92 -6.26
C GLY A 172 -28.10 5.98 -5.08
N VAL A 173 -28.42 6.56 -3.92
CA VAL A 173 -28.73 5.81 -2.69
C VAL A 173 -30.21 5.87 -2.34
N THR A 174 -30.72 4.81 -1.74
CA THR A 174 -32.07 4.81 -1.18
C THR A 174 -32.10 5.57 0.13
N LYS A 175 -33.12 6.41 0.30
CA LYS A 175 -33.35 7.13 1.55
C LYS A 175 -34.16 6.29 2.54
#